data_AF-A0A257TFF7-F1
#
_entry.id   AF-A0A257TFF7-F1
#
_cell.length_a   1.000
_cell.length_b   1.000
_cell.length_c   1.000
_cell.angle_alpha   90.00
_cell.angle_beta   90.00
_cell.angle_gamma   90.00
#
_symmetry.space_group_name_H-M   'P 1'
#
loop_
_entity.id
_entity.type
_entity.pdbx_description
1 polymer ?
#
loop_
_entity_poly.entity_id
_entity_poly.type
_entity_poly.pdbx_seq_one_letter_code
_entity_poly.pdbx_strand_id
1 'polypeptide(L)'
;MTKEQIWETAQQSIRALMEKGGFAVLINESSDAVHTMSAHQPDSICCMDGRIAPHQSVISVAGSGILIRDDVAAREHLVGFLREKKIKKVVLHEDCGAVGLYAKTKGISRERADEEALEWANELTALLGGVEPPSVLPVDTDFHNETCVYLELTDRFSLKGVVGFPPGFRVTVPAVSMTNALAQVEVALNIAFAEYGFDNLFTRDTPFAVAIVAENQDDLRDMWKNADLTRLVERHGGRAVIDGFVLPTPAAI
;
A
#
# COMPACT_ATOMS: atom_id res chain seq x y z
N MET A 1 20.32 -12.42 3.05
CA MET A 1 19.65 -13.48 2.27
C MET A 1 19.65 -13.06 0.81
N THR A 2 19.81 -13.99 -0.13
CA THR A 2 19.67 -13.67 -1.57
C THR A 2 18.22 -13.36 -1.91
N LYS A 3 17.99 -12.74 -3.07
CA LYS A 3 16.64 -12.44 -3.59
C LYS A 3 15.80 -13.71 -3.70
N GLU A 4 16.40 -14.81 -4.15
CA GLU A 4 15.77 -16.13 -4.27
C GLU A 4 15.41 -16.71 -2.90
N GLN A 5 16.27 -16.57 -1.88
CA GLN A 5 15.96 -17.03 -0.52
C GLN A 5 14.79 -16.26 0.11
N ILE A 6 14.73 -14.95 -0.14
CA ILE A 6 13.62 -14.10 0.31
C ILE A 6 12.35 -14.46 -0.46
N TRP A 7 12.45 -14.68 -1.78
CA TRP A 7 11.34 -15.16 -2.60
C TRP A 7 10.79 -16.49 -2.08
N GLU A 8 11.65 -17.48 -1.78
CA GLU A 8 11.24 -18.78 -1.26
C GLU A 8 10.41 -18.65 0.03
N THR A 9 10.76 -17.70 0.90
CA THR A 9 10.02 -17.42 2.13
C THR A 9 8.71 -16.70 1.85
N ALA A 10 8.73 -15.69 0.98
CA ALA A 10 7.56 -14.88 0.65
C ALA A 10 6.50 -15.70 -0.10
N GLN A 11 6.92 -16.56 -1.05
CA GLN A 11 6.01 -17.40 -1.83
C GLN A 11 5.35 -18.50 -1.00
N GLN A 12 5.93 -18.94 0.12
CA GLN A 12 5.25 -19.89 1.02
C GLN A 12 3.94 -19.29 1.54
N SER A 13 3.94 -18.00 1.87
CA SER A 13 2.73 -17.30 2.32
C SER A 13 1.70 -17.19 1.19
N ILE A 14 2.12 -16.90 -0.05
CA ILE A 14 1.21 -16.87 -1.21
C ILE A 14 0.67 -18.26 -1.53
N ARG A 15 1.50 -19.30 -1.57
CA ARG A 15 1.04 -20.67 -1.86
C ARG A 15 0.08 -21.15 -0.80
N ALA A 16 0.39 -20.95 0.48
CA ALA A 16 -0.51 -21.28 1.57
C ALA A 16 -1.84 -20.52 1.45
N LEU A 17 -1.79 -19.24 1.08
CA LEU A 17 -2.98 -18.43 0.80
C LEU A 17 -3.82 -19.05 -0.35
N MET A 18 -3.19 -19.35 -1.48
CA MET A 18 -3.86 -19.92 -2.66
C MET A 18 -4.41 -21.32 -2.40
N GLU A 19 -3.67 -22.18 -1.70
CA GLU A 19 -4.10 -23.53 -1.29
C GLU A 19 -5.30 -23.49 -0.34
N LYS A 20 -5.36 -22.49 0.54
CA LYS A 20 -6.48 -22.26 1.45
C LYS A 20 -7.70 -21.62 0.77
N GLY A 21 -7.61 -21.20 -0.50
CA GLY A 21 -8.70 -20.57 -1.22
C GLY A 21 -8.77 -19.05 -1.08
N GLY A 22 -7.65 -18.39 -0.77
CA GLY A 22 -7.49 -16.94 -0.84
C GLY A 22 -7.55 -16.21 0.51
N PHE A 23 -7.51 -14.88 0.45
CA PHE A 23 -7.48 -14.03 1.65
C PHE A 23 -8.73 -14.17 2.51
N ALA A 24 -9.90 -14.41 1.90
CA ALA A 24 -11.14 -14.60 2.64
C ALA A 24 -11.05 -15.77 3.63
N VAL A 25 -10.41 -16.88 3.24
CA VAL A 25 -10.23 -18.04 4.13
C VAL A 25 -9.17 -17.77 5.19
N LEU A 26 -8.05 -17.14 4.80
CA LEU A 26 -6.98 -16.77 5.75
C LEU A 26 -7.52 -15.91 6.90
N ILE A 27 -8.38 -14.94 6.59
CA ILE A 27 -9.03 -14.06 7.56
C ILE A 27 -9.96 -14.84 8.49
N ASN A 28 -10.80 -15.73 7.94
CA ASN A 28 -11.74 -16.52 8.73
C ASN A 28 -11.05 -17.50 9.70
N GLU A 29 -9.89 -18.04 9.33
CA GLU A 29 -9.11 -18.95 10.18
C GLU A 29 -8.30 -18.23 11.26
N SER A 30 -8.07 -16.92 11.13
CA SER A 30 -7.14 -16.15 11.97
C SER A 30 -7.86 -15.22 12.96
N SER A 31 -8.72 -15.78 13.81
CA SER A 31 -9.58 -15.01 14.74
C SER A 31 -8.85 -13.97 15.60
N ASP A 32 -7.64 -14.25 16.09
CA ASP A 32 -6.84 -13.30 16.88
C ASP A 32 -6.17 -12.20 16.03
N ALA A 33 -5.77 -12.53 14.79
CA ALA A 33 -5.19 -11.56 13.86
C ALA A 33 -6.22 -10.51 13.44
N VAL A 34 -7.46 -10.93 13.23
CA VAL A 34 -8.58 -10.09 12.80
C VAL A 34 -8.86 -8.92 13.74
N HIS A 35 -8.84 -9.16 15.06
CA HIS A 35 -9.04 -8.07 16.03
C HIS A 35 -7.89 -7.07 15.98
N THR A 36 -6.65 -7.55 15.83
CA THR A 36 -5.47 -6.71 15.73
C THR A 36 -5.49 -5.85 14.46
N MET A 37 -6.01 -6.40 13.36
CA MET A 37 -6.05 -5.72 12.06
C MET A 37 -6.94 -4.48 11.99
N SER A 38 -7.96 -4.39 12.83
CA SER A 38 -8.99 -3.33 12.76
C SER A 38 -9.00 -2.40 13.96
N ALA A 39 -8.22 -2.71 15.01
CA ALA A 39 -8.21 -1.96 16.26
C ALA A 39 -7.33 -0.70 16.24
N HIS A 40 -6.45 -0.55 15.23
CA HIS A 40 -5.49 0.55 15.19
C HIS A 40 -6.03 1.75 14.43
N GLN A 41 -6.13 2.90 15.12
CA GLN A 41 -6.33 4.17 14.46
C GLN A 41 -5.01 4.67 13.87
N PRO A 42 -5.00 5.09 12.60
CA PRO A 42 -3.80 5.66 12.01
C PRO A 42 -3.42 6.97 12.73
N ASP A 43 -2.13 7.19 12.93
CA ASP A 43 -1.58 8.39 13.57
C ASP A 43 -0.77 9.28 12.61
N SER A 44 -0.41 8.71 11.45
CA SER A 44 0.47 9.32 10.46
C SER A 44 0.06 8.93 9.04
N ILE A 45 0.55 9.70 8.06
CA ILE A 45 0.59 9.31 6.65
C ILE A 45 2.00 8.87 6.29
N CYS A 46 2.12 7.79 5.52
CA CYS A 46 3.38 7.28 5.01
C CYS A 46 3.22 6.73 3.58
N CYS A 47 4.34 6.30 2.98
CA CYS A 47 4.35 5.61 1.71
C CYS A 47 3.57 4.29 1.76
N MET A 48 3.20 3.80 0.58
CA MET A 48 2.65 2.46 0.39
C MET A 48 3.70 1.34 0.47
N ASP A 49 4.98 1.68 0.57
CA ASP A 49 6.13 0.76 0.58
C ASP A 49 6.09 -0.19 1.80
N GLY A 50 6.22 -1.49 1.55
CA GLY A 50 6.14 -2.53 2.57
C GLY A 50 7.42 -2.69 3.39
N ARG A 51 8.52 -2.04 3.00
CA ARG A 51 9.85 -2.14 3.63
C ARG A 51 10.04 -1.23 4.83
N ILE A 52 8.98 -0.54 5.29
CA ILE A 52 9.03 0.42 6.39
C ILE A 52 8.27 -0.16 7.59
N ALA A 53 8.92 -1.07 8.33
CA ALA A 53 8.28 -1.85 9.39
C ALA A 53 7.58 -1.08 10.54
N PRO A 54 8.03 0.11 11.01
CA PRO A 54 7.42 0.73 12.19
C PRO A 54 6.03 1.34 11.94
N HIS A 55 5.55 1.41 10.69
CA HIS A 55 4.36 2.19 10.30
C HIS A 55 3.24 1.34 9.69
N GLN A 56 2.96 0.17 10.28
CA GLN A 56 1.88 -0.70 9.81
C GLN A 56 0.46 -0.22 10.19
N SER A 57 0.33 0.91 10.92
CA SER A 57 -0.94 1.57 11.27
C SER A 57 -0.94 3.03 10.80
N VAL A 58 -0.79 3.26 9.51
CA VAL A 58 -0.79 4.62 8.92
C VAL A 58 -1.91 4.80 7.90
N ILE A 59 -2.05 5.99 7.32
CA ILE A 59 -2.68 6.15 6.02
C ILE A 59 -1.59 5.96 4.97
N SER A 60 -1.75 4.98 4.08
CA SER A 60 -0.70 4.68 3.08
C SER A 60 -1.05 5.25 1.70
N VAL A 61 -0.19 6.13 1.21
CA VAL A 61 -0.28 6.74 -0.13
C VAL A 61 1.14 6.81 -0.70
N ALA A 62 1.35 6.44 -1.96
CA ALA A 62 2.65 6.46 -2.63
C ALA A 62 3.41 7.78 -2.38
N GLY A 63 4.62 7.66 -1.81
CA GLY A 63 5.49 8.78 -1.45
C GLY A 63 4.82 9.83 -0.56
N SER A 64 3.90 9.41 0.31
CA SER A 64 3.13 10.29 1.20
C SER A 64 2.40 11.40 0.43
N GLY A 65 1.89 11.06 -0.76
CA GLY A 65 1.11 11.95 -1.61
C GLY A 65 1.92 12.78 -2.61
N ILE A 66 3.24 12.59 -2.72
CA ILE A 66 4.07 13.38 -3.63
C ILE A 66 3.60 13.33 -5.09
N LEU A 67 3.07 12.19 -5.54
CA LEU A 67 2.60 12.00 -6.91
C LEU A 67 1.33 12.79 -7.26
N ILE A 68 0.60 13.25 -6.25
CA ILE A 68 -0.64 14.02 -6.43
C ILE A 68 -0.50 15.48 -5.96
N ARG A 69 0.69 15.91 -5.57
CA ARG A 69 0.92 17.25 -5.00
C ARG A 69 0.50 18.40 -5.92
N ASP A 70 0.67 18.22 -7.23
CA ASP A 70 0.39 19.26 -8.22
C ASP A 70 -1.04 19.20 -8.78
N ASP A 71 -1.79 18.15 -8.44
CA ASP A 71 -3.22 18.06 -8.70
C ASP A 71 -3.96 18.69 -7.51
N VAL A 72 -4.49 19.89 -7.72
CA VAL A 72 -5.17 20.67 -6.68
C VAL A 72 -6.34 19.90 -6.06
N ALA A 73 -7.16 19.24 -6.88
CA ALA A 73 -8.35 18.53 -6.40
C ALA A 73 -7.97 17.27 -5.61
N ALA A 74 -6.99 16.50 -6.09
CA ALA A 74 -6.49 15.33 -5.37
C ALA A 74 -5.81 15.71 -4.06
N ARG A 75 -5.03 16.81 -4.06
CA ARG A 75 -4.38 17.36 -2.87
C ARG A 75 -5.40 17.81 -1.83
N GLU A 76 -6.42 18.56 -2.24
CA GLU A 76 -7.49 19.02 -1.34
C GLU A 76 -8.26 17.85 -0.72
N HIS A 77 -8.57 16.81 -1.52
CA HIS A 77 -9.19 15.58 -1.04
C HIS A 77 -8.33 14.89 0.02
N LEU A 78 -7.04 14.67 -0.26
CA LEU A 78 -6.10 14.05 0.69
C LEU A 78 -6.03 14.86 2.01
N VAL A 79 -5.84 16.18 1.92
CA VAL A 79 -5.73 17.04 3.11
C VAL A 79 -7.04 17.03 3.91
N GLY A 80 -8.19 17.09 3.24
CA GLY A 80 -9.50 17.00 3.89
C GLY A 80 -9.67 15.70 4.66
N PHE A 81 -9.38 14.58 4.01
CA PHE A 81 -9.45 13.25 4.61
C PHE A 81 -8.51 13.11 5.83
N LEU A 82 -7.25 13.52 5.69
CA LEU A 82 -6.26 13.45 6.78
C LEU A 82 -6.66 14.32 7.99
N ARG A 83 -7.23 15.51 7.75
CA ARG A 83 -7.76 16.37 8.82
C ARG A 83 -8.95 15.75 9.53
N GLU A 84 -9.87 15.12 8.80
CA GLU A 84 -11.01 14.39 9.37
C GLU A 84 -10.52 13.27 10.29
N LYS A 85 -9.50 12.53 9.86
CA LYS A 85 -8.85 11.47 10.65
C LYS A 85 -7.89 11.99 11.72
N LYS A 86 -7.77 13.33 11.87
CA LYS A 86 -6.88 14.00 12.84
C LYS A 86 -5.41 13.61 12.71
N ILE A 87 -4.98 13.21 11.50
CA ILE A 87 -3.60 12.90 11.19
C ILE A 87 -2.81 14.22 11.17
N LYS A 88 -1.68 14.24 11.88
CA LYS A 88 -0.78 15.41 11.95
C LYS A 88 0.66 15.09 11.60
N LYS A 89 1.02 13.81 11.58
CA LYS A 89 2.38 13.34 11.36
C LYS A 89 2.54 12.87 9.91
N VAL A 90 3.53 13.41 9.23
CA VAL A 90 3.94 12.99 7.88
C VAL A 90 5.27 12.23 7.99
N VAL A 91 5.31 11.06 7.38
CA VAL A 91 6.49 10.19 7.39
C VAL A 91 6.93 9.95 5.95
N LEU A 92 8.22 10.12 5.70
CA LEU A 92 8.91 9.78 4.47
C LEU A 92 9.84 8.58 4.71
N HIS A 93 10.42 8.07 3.64
CA HIS A 93 11.49 7.09 3.71
C HIS A 93 12.52 7.31 2.61
N GLU A 94 13.72 6.80 2.85
CA GLU A 94 14.82 6.78 1.89
C GLU A 94 14.49 5.91 0.68
N ASP A 95 15.11 6.19 -0.46
CA ASP A 95 14.96 5.42 -1.70
C ASP A 95 13.51 5.19 -2.16
N CYS A 96 12.65 6.20 -1.95
CA CYS A 96 11.24 6.12 -2.30
C CYS A 96 11.02 6.02 -3.82
N GLY A 97 10.42 4.92 -4.28
CA GLY A 97 10.09 4.70 -5.70
C GLY A 97 9.13 5.75 -6.26
N ALA A 98 8.18 6.24 -5.46
CA ALA A 98 7.24 7.28 -5.87
C ALA A 98 7.94 8.63 -6.12
N VAL A 99 8.98 8.97 -5.34
CA VAL A 99 9.80 10.16 -5.60
C VAL A 99 10.60 10.01 -6.89
N GLY A 100 11.12 8.81 -7.16
CA GLY A 100 11.79 8.51 -8.44
C GLY A 100 10.86 8.65 -9.64
N LEU A 101 9.61 8.20 -9.51
CA LEU A 101 8.59 8.40 -10.53
C LEU A 101 8.24 9.88 -10.71
N TYR A 102 8.11 10.64 -9.62
CA TYR A 102 7.91 12.09 -9.67
C TYR A 102 9.06 12.77 -10.43
N ALA A 103 10.31 12.43 -10.12
CA ALA A 103 11.50 12.94 -10.80
C ALA A 103 11.42 12.74 -12.33
N LYS A 104 11.10 11.50 -12.74
CA LYS A 104 10.95 11.13 -14.16
C LYS A 104 9.83 11.92 -14.85
N THR A 105 8.67 12.05 -14.21
CA THR A 105 7.52 12.75 -14.77
C THR A 105 7.79 14.26 -14.92
N LYS A 106 8.55 14.85 -14.01
CA LYS A 106 8.93 16.26 -14.04
C LYS A 106 10.15 16.56 -14.90
N GLY A 107 10.92 15.53 -15.28
CA GLY A 107 12.19 15.71 -16.00
C GLY A 107 13.25 16.39 -15.13
N ILE A 108 13.24 16.14 -13.82
CA ILE A 108 14.22 16.67 -12.85
C ILE A 108 15.14 15.55 -12.34
N SER A 109 16.25 15.91 -11.69
CA SER A 109 17.14 14.93 -11.09
C SER A 109 16.49 14.26 -9.86
N ARG A 110 17.04 13.10 -9.46
CA ARG A 110 16.56 12.39 -8.28
C ARG A 110 16.74 13.22 -7.01
N GLU A 111 17.91 13.85 -6.88
CA GLU A 111 18.26 14.70 -5.74
C GLU A 111 17.27 15.86 -5.60
N ARG A 112 16.93 16.52 -6.72
CA ARG A 112 15.93 17.59 -6.70
C ARG A 112 14.54 17.07 -6.34
N ALA A 113 14.16 15.88 -6.79
CA ALA A 113 12.89 15.27 -6.41
C ALA A 113 12.83 14.90 -4.92
N ASP A 114 13.93 14.46 -4.32
CA ASP A 114 14.02 14.18 -2.88
C ASP A 114 13.89 15.49 -2.06
N GLU A 115 14.53 16.59 -2.51
CA GLU A 115 14.31 17.93 -1.92
C GLU A 115 12.83 18.33 -1.99
N GLU A 116 12.21 18.16 -3.15
CA GLU A 116 10.81 18.48 -3.39
C GLU A 116 9.84 17.59 -2.59
N ALA A 117 10.22 16.34 -2.31
CA ALA A 117 9.47 15.45 -1.43
C ALA A 117 9.51 15.93 0.02
N LEU A 118 10.66 16.43 0.47
CA LEU A 118 10.80 17.03 1.81
C LEU A 118 10.05 18.37 1.90
N GLU A 119 10.12 19.22 0.89
CA GLU A 119 9.33 20.46 0.79
C GLU A 119 7.83 20.14 0.89
N TRP A 120 7.36 19.17 0.11
CA TRP A 120 5.97 18.69 0.14
C TRP A 120 5.56 18.16 1.52
N ALA A 121 6.40 17.34 2.16
CA ALA A 121 6.09 16.80 3.49
C ALA A 121 5.99 17.89 4.57
N ASN A 122 6.83 18.93 4.48
CA ASN A 122 6.74 20.10 5.35
C ASN A 122 5.46 20.90 5.10
N GLU A 123 5.11 21.13 3.83
CA GLU A 123 3.84 21.79 3.45
C GLU A 123 2.64 21.01 3.99
N LEU A 124 2.60 19.69 3.74
CA LEU A 124 1.53 18.82 4.20
C LEU A 124 1.42 18.84 5.73
N THR A 125 2.55 18.75 6.45
CA THR A 125 2.56 18.86 7.92
C THR A 125 1.93 20.17 8.40
N ALA A 126 2.30 21.30 7.78
CA ALA A 126 1.72 22.61 8.11
C ALA A 126 0.22 22.66 7.81
N LEU A 127 -0.21 22.13 6.66
CA LEU A 127 -1.63 22.05 6.28
C LEU A 127 -2.44 21.20 7.27
N LEU A 128 -1.84 20.17 7.88
CA LEU A 128 -2.49 19.33 8.90
C LEU A 128 -2.46 19.93 10.31
N GLY A 129 -1.82 21.09 10.50
CA GLY A 129 -1.62 21.68 11.82
C GLY A 129 -0.67 20.85 12.69
N GLY A 130 0.21 20.06 12.07
CA GLY A 130 1.33 19.42 12.73
C GLY A 130 2.40 20.44 13.11
N VAL A 131 3.14 20.16 14.17
CA VAL A 131 4.24 21.01 14.65
C VAL A 131 5.60 20.29 14.61
N GLU A 132 5.58 18.97 14.45
CA GLU A 132 6.78 18.16 14.34
C GLU A 132 7.26 18.12 12.89
N PRO A 133 8.57 18.24 12.63
CA PRO A 133 9.08 18.09 11.27
C PRO A 133 8.79 16.67 10.74
N PRO A 134 8.65 16.49 9.41
CA PRO A 134 8.52 15.17 8.82
C PRO A 134 9.66 14.24 9.24
N SER A 135 9.33 13.00 9.59
CA SER A 135 10.34 11.97 9.85
C SER A 135 10.76 11.32 8.53
N VAL A 136 12.04 11.04 8.34
CA VAL A 136 12.54 10.22 7.22
C VAL A 136 13.08 8.92 7.78
N LEU A 137 12.56 7.80 7.30
CA LEU A 137 12.90 6.47 7.81
C LEU A 137 13.82 5.71 6.85
N PRO A 138 14.73 4.89 7.39
CA PRO A 138 15.45 3.93 6.56
C PRO A 138 14.48 2.85 6.05
N VAL A 139 14.86 2.19 4.96
CA VAL A 139 14.20 0.96 4.49
C VAL A 139 14.89 -0.26 5.08
N ASP A 140 14.11 -1.30 5.42
CA ASP A 140 14.64 -2.51 6.06
C ASP A 140 15.42 -3.43 5.08
N THR A 141 15.18 -3.27 3.76
CA THR A 141 15.81 -4.06 2.69
C THR A 141 16.09 -3.24 1.44
N ASP A 142 17.21 -3.53 0.77
CA ASP A 142 17.64 -2.84 -0.47
C ASP A 142 16.74 -3.13 -1.69
N PHE A 143 15.87 -4.13 -1.60
CA PHE A 143 14.94 -4.50 -2.66
C PHE A 143 13.53 -4.77 -2.12
N HIS A 144 12.55 -4.71 -3.01
CA HIS A 144 11.14 -4.94 -2.71
C HIS A 144 10.82 -6.44 -2.63
N ASN A 145 10.32 -6.87 -1.48
CA ASN A 145 9.91 -8.25 -1.21
C ASN A 145 8.39 -8.42 -1.10
N GLU A 146 7.64 -7.40 -1.48
CA GLU A 146 6.19 -7.39 -1.50
C GLU A 146 5.66 -8.39 -2.54
N THR A 147 4.65 -9.14 -2.12
CA THR A 147 4.00 -10.18 -2.93
C THR A 147 2.54 -9.88 -3.22
N CYS A 148 2.06 -8.78 -2.66
CA CYS A 148 0.72 -8.27 -2.90
C CYS A 148 0.68 -6.74 -2.79
N VAL A 149 -0.43 -6.17 -3.23
CA VAL A 149 -0.84 -4.82 -2.87
C VAL A 149 -2.22 -4.88 -2.24
N TYR A 150 -2.33 -4.36 -1.04
CA TYR A 150 -3.58 -4.20 -0.31
C TYR A 150 -4.26 -2.92 -0.78
N LEU A 151 -5.34 -3.08 -1.56
CA LEU A 151 -6.22 -1.99 -1.96
C LEU A 151 -7.30 -1.82 -0.88
N GLU A 152 -7.04 -0.91 0.05
CA GLU A 152 -7.81 -0.76 1.29
C GLU A 152 -8.96 0.24 1.13
N LEU A 153 -10.19 -0.23 1.23
CA LEU A 153 -11.40 0.59 1.12
C LEU A 153 -11.90 1.17 2.47
N THR A 154 -11.27 0.79 3.59
CA THR A 154 -11.85 0.98 4.94
C THR A 154 -11.14 2.02 5.82
N ASP A 155 -9.88 2.35 5.54
CA ASP A 155 -8.98 3.22 6.34
C ASP A 155 -8.60 2.77 7.77
N ARG A 156 -8.97 1.54 8.13
CA ARG A 156 -8.70 0.94 9.45
C ARG A 156 -7.86 -0.32 9.37
N PHE A 157 -7.40 -0.71 8.18
CA PHE A 157 -6.64 -1.94 7.97
C PHE A 157 -5.21 -1.76 8.47
N SER A 158 -4.76 -2.64 9.36
CA SER A 158 -3.39 -2.65 9.86
C SER A 158 -2.82 -4.06 9.83
N LEU A 159 -1.55 -4.20 9.44
CA LEU A 159 -0.81 -5.46 9.56
C LEU A 159 0.05 -5.51 10.83
N LYS A 160 -0.07 -4.49 11.70
CA LYS A 160 0.73 -4.37 12.92
C LYS A 160 0.49 -5.58 13.82
N GLY A 161 1.53 -6.35 14.09
CA GLY A 161 1.44 -7.53 14.97
C GLY A 161 0.72 -8.73 14.34
N VAL A 162 0.41 -8.68 13.04
CA VAL A 162 -0.25 -9.77 12.31
C VAL A 162 0.82 -10.68 11.71
N VAL A 163 0.78 -11.97 12.07
CA VAL A 163 1.70 -13.00 11.55
C VAL A 163 1.02 -13.80 10.45
N GLY A 164 1.79 -14.18 9.42
CA GLY A 164 1.34 -15.07 8.35
C GLY A 164 0.64 -14.37 7.17
N PHE A 165 0.48 -13.06 7.22
CA PHE A 165 0.04 -12.29 6.05
C PHE A 165 1.22 -12.01 5.12
N PRO A 166 0.99 -12.07 3.79
CA PRO A 166 2.05 -11.77 2.83
C PRO A 166 2.51 -10.32 2.96
N PRO A 167 3.83 -10.05 2.85
CA PRO A 167 4.32 -8.67 2.75
C PRO A 167 3.70 -8.02 1.51
N GLY A 168 3.31 -6.76 1.62
CA GLY A 168 2.62 -6.08 0.55
C GLY A 168 2.69 -4.58 0.63
N PHE A 169 2.50 -3.96 -0.54
CA PHE A 169 2.22 -2.53 -0.62
C PHE A 169 0.82 -2.27 -0.04
N ARG A 170 0.55 -1.06 0.44
CA ARG A 170 -0.80 -0.69 0.89
C ARG A 170 -1.26 0.65 0.34
N VAL A 171 -2.47 0.71 -0.19
CA VAL A 171 -3.09 1.93 -0.69
C VAL A 171 -4.40 2.17 0.06
N THR A 172 -4.45 3.22 0.87
CA THR A 172 -5.67 3.62 1.57
C THR A 172 -6.56 4.41 0.62
N VAL A 173 -7.51 3.73 -0.01
CA VAL A 173 -8.37 4.30 -1.06
C VAL A 173 -9.14 5.51 -0.59
N PRO A 174 -9.78 5.57 0.59
CA PRO A 174 -10.52 6.76 1.03
C PRO A 174 -9.68 8.05 1.07
N ALA A 175 -8.36 7.93 1.23
CA ALA A 175 -7.44 9.08 1.23
C ALA A 175 -7.19 9.69 -0.16
N VAL A 176 -7.60 9.01 -1.24
CA VAL A 176 -7.41 9.43 -2.63
C VAL A 176 -8.66 9.13 -3.47
N SER A 177 -8.69 9.58 -4.73
CA SER A 177 -9.72 9.10 -5.67
C SER A 177 -9.44 7.66 -6.08
N MET A 178 -10.47 6.92 -6.51
CA MET A 178 -10.28 5.56 -7.05
C MET A 178 -9.30 5.55 -8.23
N THR A 179 -9.36 6.55 -9.12
CA THR A 179 -8.40 6.71 -10.21
C THR A 179 -6.96 6.81 -9.70
N ASN A 180 -6.72 7.62 -8.66
CA ASN A 180 -5.40 7.75 -8.06
C ASN A 180 -4.98 6.51 -7.28
N ALA A 181 -5.92 5.77 -6.68
CA ALA A 181 -5.63 4.49 -6.05
C ALA A 181 -5.17 3.44 -7.09
N LEU A 182 -5.86 3.34 -8.22
CA LEU A 182 -5.48 2.43 -9.31
C LEU A 182 -4.12 2.79 -9.94
N ALA A 183 -3.81 4.09 -10.07
CA ALA A 183 -2.49 4.54 -10.49
C ALA A 183 -1.39 4.07 -9.51
N GLN A 184 -1.67 4.05 -8.20
CA GLN A 184 -0.74 3.52 -7.20
C GLN A 184 -0.62 1.99 -7.24
N VAL A 185 -1.71 1.28 -7.50
CA VAL A 185 -1.67 -0.17 -7.78
C VAL A 185 -0.78 -0.45 -8.99
N GLU A 186 -0.87 0.36 -10.05
CA GLU A 186 0.01 0.24 -11.21
C GLU A 186 1.48 0.48 -10.86
N VAL A 187 1.80 1.44 -9.98
CA VAL A 187 3.16 1.63 -9.47
C VAL A 187 3.64 0.41 -8.69
N ALA A 188 2.80 -0.16 -7.81
CA ALA A 188 3.13 -1.37 -7.05
C ALA A 188 3.41 -2.57 -7.97
N LEU A 189 2.58 -2.77 -9.01
CA LEU A 189 2.80 -3.81 -10.01
C LEU A 189 4.10 -3.56 -10.79
N ASN A 190 4.35 -2.33 -11.25
CA ASN A 190 5.59 -2.00 -11.96
C ASN A 190 6.83 -2.29 -11.10
N ILE A 191 6.76 -2.04 -9.79
CA ILE A 191 7.84 -2.37 -8.86
C ILE A 191 8.00 -3.88 -8.73
N ALA A 192 6.90 -4.60 -8.45
CA ALA A 192 6.90 -6.04 -8.25
C ALA A 192 7.48 -6.79 -9.48
N PHE A 193 7.15 -6.33 -10.69
CA PHE A 193 7.57 -6.93 -11.96
C PHE A 193 8.88 -6.37 -12.54
N ALA A 194 9.60 -5.51 -11.81
CA ALA A 194 10.90 -4.99 -12.23
C ALA A 194 12.08 -5.70 -11.52
N GLU A 195 13.31 -5.42 -11.95
CA GLU A 195 14.54 -6.02 -11.41
C GLU A 195 14.71 -5.81 -9.88
N TYR A 196 14.17 -4.70 -9.37
CA TYR A 196 14.18 -4.32 -7.95
C TYR A 196 13.01 -4.92 -7.14
N GLY A 197 12.03 -5.56 -7.79
CA GLY A 197 11.04 -6.46 -7.19
C GLY A 197 11.39 -7.92 -7.50
N PHE A 198 10.41 -8.83 -7.60
CA PHE A 198 10.67 -10.24 -7.91
C PHE A 198 10.65 -10.59 -9.41
N ASP A 199 10.20 -9.68 -10.28
CA ASP A 199 10.19 -9.84 -11.73
C ASP A 199 9.63 -11.22 -12.16
N ASN A 200 10.44 -12.03 -12.86
CA ASN A 200 10.08 -13.28 -13.51
C ASN A 200 9.76 -14.42 -12.54
N LEU A 201 9.94 -14.21 -11.24
CA LEU A 201 9.57 -15.18 -10.21
C LEU A 201 8.04 -15.25 -9.99
N PHE A 202 7.31 -14.16 -10.29
CA PHE A 202 5.85 -14.22 -10.33
C PHE A 202 5.37 -15.07 -11.51
N THR A 203 4.58 -16.10 -11.23
CA THR A 203 4.02 -17.02 -12.22
C THR A 203 2.50 -17.12 -12.05
N ARG A 204 1.82 -17.98 -12.83
CA ARG A 204 0.40 -18.27 -12.60
C ARG A 204 0.14 -19.04 -11.31
N ASP A 205 1.10 -19.84 -10.88
CA ASP A 205 1.00 -20.66 -9.67
C ASP A 205 1.43 -19.88 -8.41
N THR A 206 2.24 -18.83 -8.62
CA THR A 206 2.72 -17.90 -7.59
C THR A 206 2.51 -16.46 -8.05
N PRO A 207 1.25 -16.00 -8.19
CA PRO A 207 0.98 -14.67 -8.73
C PRO A 207 1.19 -13.57 -7.69
N PHE A 208 1.39 -12.35 -8.15
CA PHE A 208 1.27 -11.16 -7.32
C PHE A 208 -0.21 -10.86 -7.07
N ALA A 209 -0.64 -10.75 -5.81
CA ALA A 209 -2.04 -10.53 -5.49
C ALA A 209 -2.38 -9.04 -5.36
N VAL A 210 -3.43 -8.59 -6.04
CA VAL A 210 -4.11 -7.33 -5.71
C VAL A 210 -5.24 -7.67 -4.75
N ALA A 211 -4.99 -7.46 -3.46
CA ALA A 211 -5.88 -7.85 -2.36
C ALA A 211 -6.81 -6.70 -2.00
N ILE A 212 -8.09 -6.82 -2.32
CA ILE A 212 -9.12 -5.85 -1.95
C ILE A 212 -9.46 -6.05 -0.46
N VAL A 213 -9.33 -4.99 0.33
CA VAL A 213 -9.73 -4.98 1.74
C VAL A 213 -10.98 -4.12 1.88
N ALA A 214 -12.13 -4.76 2.00
CA ALA A 214 -13.44 -4.10 1.95
C ALA A 214 -14.11 -4.00 3.32
N GLU A 215 -15.05 -3.07 3.48
CA GLU A 215 -15.87 -2.91 4.68
C GLU A 215 -16.96 -3.99 4.76
N ASN A 216 -17.50 -4.36 3.60
CA ASN A 216 -18.60 -5.30 3.46
C ASN A 216 -18.52 -6.06 2.13
N GLN A 217 -19.42 -7.03 1.96
CA GLN A 217 -19.45 -7.90 0.78
C GLN A 217 -19.90 -7.16 -0.49
N ASP A 218 -20.68 -6.09 -0.38
CA ASP A 218 -21.10 -5.29 -1.54
C ASP A 218 -19.91 -4.53 -2.12
N ASP A 219 -19.17 -3.80 -1.29
CA ASP A 219 -17.96 -3.06 -1.71
C ASP A 219 -16.91 -4.00 -2.31
N LEU A 220 -16.72 -5.18 -1.71
CA LEU A 220 -15.82 -6.21 -2.24
C LEU A 220 -16.25 -6.66 -3.64
N ARG A 221 -17.53 -6.97 -3.84
CA ARG A 221 -18.07 -7.41 -5.14
C ARG A 221 -18.01 -6.31 -6.19
N ASP A 222 -18.28 -5.07 -5.82
CA ASP A 222 -18.25 -3.93 -6.74
C ASP A 222 -16.82 -3.65 -7.19
N MET A 223 -15.86 -3.70 -6.27
CA MET A 223 -14.45 -3.55 -6.61
C MET A 223 -13.93 -4.71 -7.47
N TRP A 224 -14.39 -5.94 -7.25
CA TRP A 224 -14.04 -7.09 -8.10
C TRP A 224 -14.52 -6.94 -9.55
N LYS A 225 -15.61 -6.20 -9.76
CA LYS A 225 -16.19 -5.92 -11.09
C LYS A 225 -15.61 -4.65 -11.73
N ASN A 226 -14.71 -3.94 -11.05
CA ASN A 226 -14.14 -2.72 -11.57
C ASN A 226 -13.30 -3.01 -12.83
N ALA A 227 -13.76 -2.53 -13.98
CA ALA A 227 -13.14 -2.82 -15.28
C ALA A 227 -11.71 -2.25 -15.42
N ASP A 228 -11.38 -1.18 -14.70
CA ASP A 228 -10.04 -0.58 -14.73
C ASP A 228 -9.05 -1.42 -13.92
N LEU A 229 -9.46 -1.88 -12.73
CA LEU A 229 -8.67 -2.82 -11.94
C LEU A 229 -8.47 -4.15 -12.68
N THR A 230 -9.53 -4.71 -13.28
CA THR A 230 -9.43 -5.95 -14.07
C THR A 230 -8.45 -5.79 -15.23
N ARG A 231 -8.58 -4.71 -16.03
CA ARG A 231 -7.63 -4.43 -17.11
C ARG A 231 -6.20 -4.27 -16.62
N LEU A 232 -6.01 -3.57 -15.50
CA LEU A 232 -4.71 -3.35 -14.87
C LEU A 232 -4.02 -4.70 -14.58
N VAL A 233 -4.74 -5.63 -13.96
CA VAL A 233 -4.23 -6.96 -13.59
C VAL A 233 -4.04 -7.89 -14.79
N GLU A 234 -4.98 -7.92 -15.73
CA GLU A 234 -4.94 -8.81 -16.90
C GLU A 234 -3.74 -8.56 -17.83
N ARG A 235 -3.20 -7.33 -17.86
CA ARG A 235 -1.96 -6.99 -18.59
C ARG A 235 -0.76 -7.87 -18.21
N HIS A 236 -0.78 -8.50 -17.04
CA HIS A 236 0.28 -9.36 -16.54
C HIS A 236 0.08 -10.86 -16.88
N GLY A 237 -0.87 -11.21 -17.76
CA GLY A 237 -0.97 -12.55 -18.35
C GLY A 237 -1.25 -13.69 -17.36
N GLY A 238 -1.88 -13.36 -16.22
CA GLY A 238 -2.16 -14.27 -15.11
C GLY A 238 -1.04 -14.37 -14.06
N ARG A 239 0.05 -13.58 -14.19
CA ARG A 239 1.08 -13.44 -13.15
C ARG A 239 0.67 -12.48 -12.03
N ALA A 240 -0.43 -11.76 -12.22
CA ALA A 240 -1.11 -11.01 -11.18
C ALA A 240 -2.58 -11.47 -11.12
N VAL A 241 -3.17 -11.44 -9.93
CA VAL A 241 -4.57 -11.86 -9.68
C VAL A 241 -5.28 -10.86 -8.77
N ILE A 242 -6.60 -10.77 -8.89
CA ILE A 242 -7.44 -10.05 -7.93
C ILE A 242 -7.98 -11.06 -6.92
N ASP A 243 -7.79 -10.76 -5.64
CA ASP A 243 -8.40 -11.48 -4.52
C ASP A 243 -8.88 -10.43 -3.49
N GLY A 244 -9.50 -10.85 -2.41
CA GLY A 244 -9.88 -9.92 -1.36
C GLY A 244 -10.66 -10.54 -0.22
N PHE A 245 -10.95 -9.70 0.76
CA PHE A 245 -11.67 -10.07 1.96
C PHE A 245 -12.41 -8.88 2.54
N VAL A 246 -13.42 -9.19 3.35
CA VAL A 246 -14.09 -8.19 4.18
C VAL A 246 -13.32 -8.09 5.49
N LEU A 247 -12.87 -6.88 5.81
CA LEU A 247 -12.21 -6.59 7.08
C LEU A 247 -13.25 -6.66 8.20
N PRO A 248 -13.12 -7.59 9.15
CA PRO A 248 -14.15 -7.78 10.16
C PRO A 248 -14.29 -6.53 11.03
N THR A 249 -15.53 -6.22 11.41
CA THR A 249 -15.83 -5.10 12.30
C THR A 249 -15.24 -5.41 13.69
N PRO A 250 -14.55 -4.46 14.34
CA PRO A 250 -14.18 -4.63 15.75
C PRO A 250 -15.43 -4.95 16.56
N ALA A 251 -15.38 -5.99 17.40
CA ALA A 251 -16.46 -6.22 18.36
C ALA A 251 -16.62 -4.96 19.22
N ALA A 252 -17.85 -4.48 19.38
CA ALA A 252 -18.12 -3.37 20.29
C ALA A 252 -17.67 -3.77 21.70
N ILE A 253 -16.70 -3.06 22.24
CA ILE A 253 -16.19 -3.23 23.61
C ILE A 253 -17.13 -2.53 24.58
#